data_AF-A0A0B1SRK0-F1
#
_entry.id   AF-A0A0B1SRK0-F1
#
_cell.length_a   1.000
_cell.length_b   1.000
_cell.length_c   1.000
_cell.angle_alpha   90.00
_cell.angle_beta   90.00
_cell.angle_gamma   90.00
#
_symmetry.space_group_name_H-M   'P 1'
#
loop_
_entity.id
_entity.type
_entity.pdbx_description
1 polymer ?
#
loop_
_entity_poly.entity_id
_entity_poly.type
_entity_poly.pdbx_seq_one_letter_code
_entity_poly.pdbx_strand_id
1 'polypeptide(L)'
;MRNALLLWCTATFVQGRLKHSAKDLEGQLYEDLLFDYNKIPRPVKNSSDILTVDVGASLIRIIDVDEKNQVLTTNLWLEMVG
;
A
#
# COMPACT_ATOMS: atom_id res chain seq x y z
N MET A 1 24.12 -35.40 -35.10
CA MET A 1 22.66 -35.17 -35.01
C MET A 1 22.07 -35.51 -33.64
N ARG A 2 22.51 -36.58 -32.95
CA ARG A 2 21.96 -37.01 -31.64
C ARG A 2 22.34 -36.12 -30.42
N ASN A 3 23.52 -35.48 -30.45
CA ASN A 3 23.99 -34.63 -29.34
C ASN A 3 23.30 -33.25 -29.28
N ALA A 4 22.80 -32.75 -30.41
CA ALA A 4 22.09 -31.47 -30.48
C ALA A 4 20.70 -31.53 -29.81
N LEU A 5 20.03 -32.68 -29.91
CA LEU A 5 18.74 -32.93 -29.26
C LEU A 5 18.87 -33.00 -27.73
N LEU A 6 19.94 -33.61 -27.22
CA LEU A 6 20.21 -33.65 -25.78
C LEU A 6 20.50 -32.25 -25.21
N LEU A 7 21.27 -31.44 -25.93
CA LEU A 7 21.53 -30.04 -25.59
C LEU A 7 20.25 -29.19 -25.57
N TRP A 8 19.33 -29.42 -26.52
CA TRP A 8 18.02 -28.77 -26.53
C TRP A 8 17.14 -29.20 -25.35
N CYS A 9 17.12 -30.49 -24.98
CA CYS A 9 16.41 -30.98 -23.79
C CYS A 9 16.99 -30.43 -22.48
N THR A 10 18.30 -30.22 -22.37
CA THR A 10 18.88 -29.57 -21.19
C THR A 10 18.66 -28.07 -21.18
N ALA A 11 18.62 -27.41 -22.35
CA ALA A 11 18.32 -25.99 -22.46
C ALA A 11 16.88 -25.68 -22.06
N THR A 12 15.91 -26.53 -22.45
CA THR A 12 14.52 -26.39 -21.99
C THR A 12 14.34 -26.75 -20.51
N PHE A 13 15.17 -27.63 -19.95
CA PHE A 13 15.14 -27.97 -18.53
C PHE A 13 15.71 -26.86 -17.62
N VAL A 14 16.67 -26.06 -18.11
CA VAL A 14 17.24 -24.92 -17.36
C VAL A 14 16.41 -23.64 -17.51
N GLN A 15 15.53 -23.55 -18.51
CA GLN A 15 14.67 -22.39 -18.76
C GLN A 15 13.48 -22.23 -17.78
N GLY A 16 13.39 -23.06 -16.74
CA GLY A 16 12.42 -22.94 -15.66
C GLY A 16 12.70 -21.78 -14.69
N ARG A 17 13.11 -20.61 -15.18
CA ARG A 17 13.05 -19.40 -14.35
C ARG A 17 11.60 -18.93 -14.31
N LEU A 18 10.96 -19.13 -13.17
CA LEU A 18 9.64 -18.63 -12.84
C LEU A 18 9.55 -17.14 -13.22
N LYS A 19 8.94 -16.84 -14.37
CA LYS A 19 8.51 -15.49 -14.71
C LYS A 19 7.34 -15.18 -13.79
N HIS A 20 7.63 -14.70 -12.58
CA HIS A 20 6.60 -14.13 -11.74
C HIS A 20 6.10 -12.87 -12.44
N SER A 21 4.79 -12.78 -12.62
CA SER A 21 4.14 -11.56 -13.08
C SER A 21 4.30 -10.49 -12.01
N ALA A 22 4.35 -9.22 -12.39
CA ALA A 22 4.42 -8.11 -11.42
C ALA A 22 3.27 -8.17 -10.40
N LYS A 23 2.10 -8.67 -10.83
CA LYS A 23 0.93 -8.90 -9.97
C LYS A 23 1.16 -10.00 -8.92
N ASP A 24 1.92 -11.05 -9.28
CA ASP A 24 2.18 -12.17 -8.36
C ASP A 24 3.12 -11.70 -7.23
N LEU A 25 4.10 -10.86 -7.57
CA LEU A 25 5.02 -10.24 -6.62
C LEU A 25 4.32 -9.21 -5.73
N GLU A 26 3.39 -8.43 -6.27
CA GLU A 26 2.56 -7.49 -5.50
C GLU A 26 1.73 -8.25 -4.44
N GLY A 27 1.12 -9.37 -4.82
CA GLY A 27 0.39 -10.23 -3.89
C GLY A 27 1.28 -10.80 -2.78
N GLN A 28 2.48 -11.31 -3.13
CA GLN A 28 3.44 -11.81 -2.16
C GLN A 28 3.88 -10.72 -1.16
N LEU A 29 4.20 -9.52 -1.66
CA LEU A 29 4.58 -8.39 -0.80
C LEU A 29 3.44 -7.96 0.13
N TYR A 30 2.21 -7.96 -0.35
CA TYR A 30 1.05 -7.61 0.46
C TYR A 30 0.87 -8.59 1.63
N GLU A 31 0.94 -9.89 1.36
CA GLU A 31 0.87 -10.93 2.39
C GLU A 31 2.03 -10.79 3.38
N ASP A 32 3.26 -10.63 2.89
CA ASP A 32 4.45 -10.50 3.74
C ASP A 32 4.40 -9.28 4.68
N LEU A 33 3.91 -8.13 4.18
CA LEU A 33 3.81 -6.91 4.99
C LEU A 33 2.70 -6.98 6.05
N LEU A 34 1.62 -7.72 5.78
CA LEU A 34 0.42 -7.69 6.62
C LEU A 34 0.22 -8.96 7.48
N PHE A 35 0.98 -10.03 7.24
CA PHE A 35 0.82 -11.32 7.92
C PHE A 35 0.79 -11.23 9.45
N ASP A 36 1.58 -10.33 10.05
CA ASP A 36 1.64 -10.11 11.51
C ASP A 36 1.47 -8.61 11.89
N TYR A 37 0.77 -7.85 11.04
CA TYR A 37 0.55 -6.42 11.29
C TYR A 37 -0.70 -6.18 12.15
N ASN A 38 -0.51 -5.76 13.41
CA ASN A 38 -1.60 -5.36 14.30
C ASN A 38 -1.90 -3.86 14.18
N LYS A 39 -3.14 -3.51 13.82
CA LYS A 39 -3.60 -2.12 13.62
C LYS A 39 -3.97 -1.39 14.92
N ILE A 40 -4.08 -2.09 16.04
CA ILE A 40 -4.52 -1.54 17.33
C ILE A 40 -3.43 -0.69 17.99
N PRO A 41 -2.18 -1.18 18.19
CA PRO A 41 -1.14 -0.37 18.81
C PRO A 41 -0.65 0.73 17.86
N ARG A 42 -0.08 1.80 18.44
CA ARG A 42 0.63 2.82 17.65
C ARG A 42 1.77 2.17 16.86
N PRO A 43 1.96 2.52 15.57
CA PRO A 43 3.05 2.00 14.75
C PRO A 43 4.37 2.73 15.09
N VAL A 44 4.92 2.47 16.27
CA VAL A 44 6.23 2.97 16.73
C VAL A 44 7.14 1.83 17.12
N LYS A 45 8.45 2.00 16.90
CA LYS A 45 9.46 1.02 17.34
C LYS A 45 9.62 1.03 18.86
N ASN A 46 9.67 2.21 19.47
CA ASN A 46 9.75 2.37 20.93
C ASN A 46 8.54 3.16 21.44
N SER A 47 8.09 2.83 22.65
CA SER A 47 6.95 3.51 23.27
C SER A 47 7.22 4.97 23.64
N SER A 48 8.49 5.32 23.87
CA SER A 48 8.97 6.68 24.17
C SER A 48 9.00 7.60 22.94
N ASP A 49 8.94 7.05 21.73
CA ASP A 49 9.03 7.83 20.50
C ASP A 49 7.68 8.49 20.18
N ILE A 50 7.75 9.73 19.67
CA ILE A 50 6.60 10.55 19.28
C ILE A 50 6.25 10.27 17.81
N LEU A 51 4.95 10.16 17.50
CA LEU A 51 4.44 10.21 16.13
C LEU A 51 3.93 11.62 15.85
N THR A 52 4.50 12.28 14.85
CA THR A 52 4.00 13.58 14.36
C THR A 52 3.04 13.30 13.21
N VAL A 53 1.84 13.89 13.27
CA VAL A 53 0.84 13.77 12.21
C VAL A 53 0.57 15.16 11.66
N ASP A 54 0.90 15.35 10.39
CA ASP A 54 0.62 16.57 9.66
C ASP A 54 -0.79 16.46 9.07
N VAL A 55 -1.69 17.33 9.54
CA VAL A 55 -3.09 17.36 9.10
C VAL A 55 -3.31 18.59 8.22
N GLY A 56 -3.78 18.34 7.00
CA GLY A 56 -4.22 19.35 6.05
C GLY A 56 -5.70 19.18 5.73
N ALA A 57 -6.31 20.24 5.22
CA ALA A 57 -7.65 20.16 4.68
C ALA A 57 -7.78 21.09 3.47
N SER A 58 -8.41 20.56 2.43
CA SER A 58 -8.67 21.27 1.19
C SER A 58 -10.19 21.48 1.06
N LEU A 59 -10.63 22.75 1.14
CA LEU A 59 -12.05 23.09 1.03
C LEU A 59 -12.55 22.84 -0.39
N ILE A 60 -13.59 22.03 -0.49
CA ILE A 60 -14.29 21.80 -1.77
C ILE A 60 -15.43 22.79 -1.92
N ARG A 61 -16.30 22.88 -0.89
CA ARG A 61 -17.51 23.71 -0.95
C ARG A 61 -18.08 24.04 0.42
N ILE A 62 -18.68 25.22 0.53
CA ILE A 62 -19.63 25.57 1.60
C ILE A 62 -21.04 25.12 1.17
N ILE A 63 -21.65 24.24 1.95
CA ILE A 63 -22.98 23.67 1.66
C ILE A 63 -24.06 24.56 2.23
N ASP A 64 -23.93 24.97 3.50
CA ASP A 64 -24.94 25.77 4.19
C ASP A 64 -24.33 26.55 5.38
N VAL A 65 -24.98 27.65 5.75
CA VAL A 65 -24.65 28.47 6.92
C VAL A 65 -25.93 28.73 7.72
N ASP A 66 -26.00 28.15 8.91
CA ASP A 66 -27.06 28.42 9.87
C ASP A 66 -26.59 29.46 10.88
N GLU A 67 -26.90 30.74 10.63
CA GLU A 67 -26.52 31.85 11.49
C GLU A 67 -27.24 31.83 12.84
N LYS A 68 -28.44 31.27 12.92
CA LYS A 68 -29.17 31.21 14.20
C LYS A 68 -28.55 30.18 15.14
N ASN A 69 -28.14 29.03 14.58
CA ASN A 69 -27.51 27.96 15.34
C ASN A 69 -25.97 27.99 15.32
N GLN A 70 -25.36 28.93 14.60
CA GLN A 70 -23.91 29.08 14.43
C GLN A 70 -23.23 27.83 13.86
N VAL A 71 -23.87 27.20 12.87
CA VAL A 71 -23.38 25.98 12.22
C VAL A 71 -22.99 26.26 10.78
N LEU A 72 -21.77 25.87 10.41
CA LEU A 72 -21.27 25.89 9.03
C LEU A 72 -21.16 24.45 8.54
N THR A 73 -21.88 24.13 7.46
CA THR A 73 -21.78 22.82 6.81
C THR A 73 -20.91 22.93 5.58
N THR A 74 -19.77 22.23 5.54
CA THR A 74 -18.82 22.25 4.40
C THR A 74 -18.43 20.86 3.95
N ASN A 75 -18.07 20.73 2.68
CA ASN A 75 -17.39 19.55 2.14
C ASN A 75 -15.89 19.84 2.01
N LEU A 76 -15.07 18.98 2.61
CA LEU A 76 -13.62 19.10 2.68
C LEU A 76 -12.98 17.78 2.21
N TRP A 77 -11.85 17.86 1.53
CA TRP A 77 -10.89 16.76 1.49
C TRP A 77 -9.99 16.88 2.72
N LEU A 78 -9.86 15.80 3.48
CA LEU A 78 -8.92 15.71 4.60
C LEU A 78 -7.64 15.05 4.11
N GLU A 79 -6.52 15.69 4.42
CA GLU A 79 -5.19 15.21 4.11
C GLU A 79 -4.49 14.91 5.42
N MET A 80 -3.91 13.72 5.52
CA MET A 80 -3.16 13.30 6.70
C MET A 80 -1.90 12.61 6.23
N VAL A 81 -0.76 13.16 6.64
CA VAL A 81 0.56 12.58 6.42
C VAL A 81 1.13 12.25 7.79
N GLY A 82 1.55 11.01 7.97
CA GLY A 82 2.14 10.50 9.20
C GLY A 82 3.43 9.76 8.95
#